data_AF-A0A6L2Q8K5-F1
#
_entry.id   AF-A0A6L2Q8K5-F1
#
_cell.length_a   1.000
_cell.length_b   1.000
_cell.length_c   1.000
_cell.angle_alpha   90.00
_cell.angle_beta   90.00
_cell.angle_gamma   90.00
#
_symmetry.space_group_name_H-M   'P 1'
#
loop_
_entity.id
_entity.type
_entity.pdbx_description
1 polymer ?
#
loop_
_entity_poly.entity_id
_entity_poly.type
_entity_poly.pdbx_seq_one_letter_code
_entity_poly.pdbx_strand_id
1 'polypeptide(L)'
;EEQAQRFLGNESHKDHFKLLEKDQNSLLVGARNIVYNISLRDLTEFTGQRIEWHSSGAHRELCYLKGKSEDDCQNYIRVLAKIADKSVLICGTNAYKPLCRHYHFKDGAYVMEKEYEGRGLCPYDPDHNSTAVYS
;
A
#
# COMPACT_ATOMS: atom_id res chain seq x y z
N GLU A 1 -19.11 -8.37 27.45
CA GLU A 1 -17.96 -7.68 26.82
C GLU A 1 -18.04 -7.93 25.32
N GLU A 2 -18.14 -6.88 24.51
CA GLU A 2 -18.18 -7.02 23.06
C GLU A 2 -16.75 -7.32 22.58
N GLN A 3 -16.54 -8.51 22.01
CA GLN A 3 -15.23 -8.90 21.50
C GLN A 3 -14.95 -8.08 20.24
N ALA A 4 -14.00 -7.14 20.32
CA ALA A 4 -13.57 -6.36 19.17
C ALA A 4 -13.00 -7.29 18.09
N GLN A 5 -13.54 -7.19 16.86
CA GLN A 5 -13.01 -7.88 15.69
C GLN A 5 -11.62 -7.33 15.34
N ARG A 6 -10.74 -8.18 14.80
CA ARG A 6 -9.36 -7.82 14.46
C ARG A 6 -8.96 -8.39 13.10
N PHE A 7 -8.24 -7.58 12.33
CA PHE A 7 -7.49 -8.01 11.15
C PHE A 7 -6.01 -8.03 11.51
N LEU A 8 -5.35 -9.17 11.32
CA LEU A 8 -3.96 -9.39 11.77
C LEU A 8 -2.92 -9.16 10.66
N GLY A 9 -3.33 -9.15 9.38
CA GLY A 9 -2.42 -8.95 8.24
C GLY A 9 -1.29 -9.99 8.20
N ASN A 10 -0.06 -9.54 7.94
CA ASN A 10 1.13 -10.40 7.99
C ASN A 10 1.91 -10.19 9.28
N GLU A 11 1.90 -11.18 10.17
CA GLU A 11 2.55 -11.08 11.48
C GLU A 11 4.07 -11.33 11.46
N SER A 12 4.65 -11.64 10.30
CA SER A 12 6.08 -11.95 10.19
C SER A 12 6.96 -10.71 10.26
N HIS A 13 6.42 -9.53 9.92
CA HIS A 13 7.15 -8.28 9.81
C HIS A 13 6.30 -7.08 10.24
N LYS A 14 6.93 -5.93 10.46
CA LYS A 14 6.22 -4.69 10.77
C LYS A 14 5.60 -4.12 9.50
N ASP A 15 4.27 -4.03 9.47
CA ASP A 15 3.52 -3.65 8.25
C ASP A 15 3.39 -2.13 8.03
N HIS A 16 3.56 -1.31 9.07
CA HIS A 16 3.30 0.14 9.02
C HIS A 16 1.94 0.49 8.41
N PHE A 17 0.88 -0.19 8.87
CA PHE A 17 -0.47 -0.03 8.33
C PHE A 17 -0.86 1.44 8.16
N LYS A 18 -1.37 1.75 6.97
CA LYS A 18 -2.05 3.01 6.68
C LYS A 18 -3.49 2.70 6.26
N LEU A 19 -4.42 3.43 6.85
CA LEU A 19 -5.78 3.48 6.36
C LEU A 19 -5.78 4.41 5.16
N LEU A 20 -6.22 3.87 4.03
CA LEU A 20 -5.83 4.42 2.73
C LEU A 20 -7.04 4.89 1.91
N GLU A 21 -8.15 4.16 1.93
CA GLU A 21 -9.43 4.61 1.35
C GLU A 21 -10.58 3.80 1.93
N LYS A 22 -11.70 4.46 2.23
CA LYS A 22 -12.92 3.82 2.70
C LYS A 22 -14.02 3.98 1.65
N ASP A 23 -14.60 2.86 1.23
CA ASP A 23 -15.87 2.88 0.49
C ASP A 23 -17.06 2.52 1.42
N GLN A 24 -18.24 2.25 0.86
CA GLN A 24 -19.44 1.94 1.67
C GLN A 24 -19.37 0.59 2.41
N ASN A 25 -18.64 -0.39 1.87
CA ASN A 25 -18.67 -1.79 2.29
C ASN A 25 -17.28 -2.33 2.67
N SER A 26 -16.22 -1.67 2.23
CA SER A 26 -14.86 -2.15 2.31
C SER A 26 -13.85 -1.02 2.55
N LEU A 27 -12.66 -1.41 2.99
CA LEU A 27 -11.57 -0.53 3.37
C LEU A 27 -10.29 -1.03 2.72
N LEU A 28 -9.63 -0.15 1.95
CA LEU A 28 -8.28 -0.39 1.50
C LEU A 28 -7.28 -0.03 2.61
N VAL A 29 -6.42 -0.99 2.92
CA VAL A 29 -5.37 -0.87 3.93
C VAL A 29 -4.03 -1.23 3.30
N GLY A 30 -3.12 -0.27 3.25
CA GLY A 30 -1.77 -0.52 2.75
C GLY A 30 -0.82 -0.90 3.88
N ALA A 31 0.12 -1.75 3.53
CA ALA A 31 1.07 -2.36 4.45
C ALA A 31 2.44 -2.56 3.74
N ARG A 32 3.27 -3.47 4.25
CA ARG A 32 4.55 -3.83 3.62
C ARG A 32 4.31 -4.71 2.40
N ASN A 33 4.63 -4.19 1.22
CA ASN A 33 4.52 -4.80 -0.11
C ASN A 33 3.10 -5.16 -0.56
N ILE A 34 2.06 -4.76 0.16
CA ILE A 34 0.70 -5.25 -0.06
C ILE A 34 -0.34 -4.17 0.24
N VAL A 35 -1.46 -4.24 -0.48
CA VAL A 35 -2.70 -3.53 -0.16
C VAL A 35 -3.81 -4.56 0.01
N TYR A 36 -4.42 -4.56 1.19
CA TYR A 36 -5.57 -5.38 1.53
C TYR A 36 -6.86 -4.63 1.19
N ASN A 37 -7.87 -5.37 0.72
CA ASN A 37 -9.24 -4.88 0.76
C ASN A 37 -10.02 -5.66 1.83
N ILE A 38 -10.55 -4.97 2.82
CA ILE A 38 -11.13 -5.54 4.02
C ILE A 38 -12.60 -5.16 4.13
N SER A 39 -13.48 -6.12 4.39
CA SER A 39 -14.90 -5.91 4.67
C SER A 39 -15.09 -5.07 5.94
N LEU A 40 -15.88 -4.00 5.86
CA LEU A 40 -16.24 -3.19 7.02
C LEU A 40 -17.22 -3.89 7.97
N ARG A 41 -17.81 -5.02 7.57
CA ARG A 41 -18.83 -5.75 8.37
C ARG A 41 -18.22 -6.70 9.38
N ASP A 42 -17.12 -7.36 8.99
CA ASP A 42 -16.53 -8.47 9.73
C ASP A 42 -14.99 -8.50 9.70
N LEU A 43 -14.36 -7.49 9.10
CA LEU A 43 -12.91 -7.36 8.93
C LEU A 43 -12.25 -8.53 8.18
N THR A 44 -13.03 -9.26 7.37
CA THR A 44 -12.50 -10.30 6.49
C THR A 44 -11.88 -9.69 5.24
N GLU A 45 -10.80 -10.30 4.75
CA GLU A 45 -10.12 -9.85 3.54
C GLU A 45 -10.80 -10.39 2.27
N PHE A 46 -11.02 -9.52 1.29
CA PHE A 46 -11.32 -9.91 -0.08
C PHE A 46 -10.03 -10.32 -0.81
N THR A 47 -9.54 -11.53 -0.56
CA THR A 47 -8.24 -12.02 -1.05
C THR A 47 -8.06 -11.92 -2.57
N GLY A 48 -9.13 -12.09 -3.36
CA GLY A 48 -9.10 -11.90 -4.83
C GLY A 48 -8.86 -10.46 -5.29
N GLN A 49 -9.00 -9.48 -4.39
CA GLN A 49 -8.79 -8.05 -4.65
C GLN A 49 -7.47 -7.53 -4.06
N ARG A 50 -6.66 -8.41 -3.47
CA ARG A 50 -5.35 -8.07 -2.92
C ARG A 50 -4.43 -7.53 -4.01
N ILE A 51 -3.68 -6.47 -3.67
CA ILE A 51 -2.62 -5.95 -4.53
C ILE A 51 -1.28 -6.29 -3.89
N GLU A 52 -0.50 -7.16 -4.54
CA GLU A 52 0.89 -7.38 -4.19
C GLU A 52 1.79 -6.44 -5.01
N TRP A 53 2.60 -5.68 -4.31
CA TRP A 53 3.49 -4.70 -4.92
C TRP A 53 4.83 -4.65 -4.17
N HIS A 54 5.69 -5.60 -4.50
CA HIS A 54 7.06 -5.66 -4.00
C HIS A 54 7.98 -4.72 -4.77
N SER A 55 9.03 -4.24 -4.09
CA SER A 55 10.16 -3.59 -4.76
C SER A 55 10.90 -4.55 -5.69
N SER A 56 11.33 -4.06 -6.84
CA SER A 56 12.17 -4.84 -7.77
C SER A 56 13.50 -5.23 -7.13
N GLY A 57 14.10 -6.34 -7.57
CA GLY A 57 15.42 -6.76 -7.11
C GLY A 57 16.47 -5.67 -7.24
N ALA A 58 16.47 -4.94 -8.35
CA ALA A 58 17.40 -3.85 -8.60
C ALA A 58 17.21 -2.66 -7.64
N HIS A 59 15.97 -2.28 -7.30
CA HIS A 59 15.72 -1.21 -6.33
C HIS A 59 16.18 -1.60 -4.92
N ARG A 60 15.91 -2.84 -4.52
CA ARG A 60 16.36 -3.36 -3.21
C ARG A 60 17.88 -3.39 -3.12
N GLU A 61 18.55 -3.88 -4.17
CA GLU A 61 20.01 -3.91 -4.22
C GLU A 61 20.61 -2.50 -4.11
N LEU A 62 20.08 -1.53 -4.84
CA LEU A 62 20.52 -0.13 -4.74
C LEU A 62 20.26 0.47 -3.34
N CYS A 63 19.21 0.02 -2.66
CA CYS A 63 18.92 0.42 -1.28
C CYS A 63 19.93 -0.20 -0.30
N TYR A 64 20.30 -1.48 -0.46
CA TYR A 64 21.35 -2.14 0.32
C TYR A 64 22.72 -1.51 0.13
N LEU A 65 23.07 -1.15 -1.11
CA LEU A 65 24.32 -0.45 -1.42
C LEU A 65 24.41 0.93 -0.74
N LYS A 66 23.27 1.52 -0.34
CA LYS A 66 23.21 2.75 0.46
C LYS A 66 23.25 2.49 1.97
N GLY A 67 23.48 1.25 2.41
CA GLY A 67 23.63 0.86 3.80
C GLY A 67 22.32 0.66 4.58
N LYS A 68 21.20 0.42 3.88
CA LYS A 68 19.89 0.17 4.49
C LYS A 68 19.65 -1.31 4.76
N SER A 69 18.78 -1.61 5.72
CA SER A 69 18.46 -2.99 6.14
C SER A 69 17.48 -3.70 5.19
N GLU A 70 17.33 -5.01 5.35
CA GLU A 70 16.32 -5.80 4.60
C GLU A 70 14.89 -5.33 4.85
N ASP A 71 14.57 -4.89 6.08
CA ASP A 71 13.27 -4.34 6.43
C ASP A 71 13.07 -2.96 5.76
N ASP A 72 14.07 -2.07 5.84
CA ASP A 72 14.06 -0.76 5.19
C ASP A 72 13.82 -0.83 3.67
N CYS A 73 14.41 -1.81 3.00
CA CYS A 73 14.42 -1.90 1.55
C CYS A 73 13.20 -2.61 0.96
N GLN A 74 12.02 -2.30 1.49
CA GLN A 74 10.74 -2.88 1.08
C GLN A 74 9.84 -1.77 0.55
N ASN A 75 8.71 -2.16 -0.05
CA ASN A 75 7.73 -1.20 -0.50
C ASN A 75 6.64 -1.00 0.55
N TYR A 76 6.75 0.03 1.38
CA TYR A 76 5.70 0.37 2.32
C TYR A 76 4.69 1.27 1.65
N ILE A 77 3.42 0.87 1.62
CA ILE A 77 2.36 1.67 1.01
C ILE A 77 1.97 2.80 1.95
N ARG A 78 2.04 4.05 1.46
CA ARG A 78 1.90 5.25 2.30
C ARG A 78 0.86 6.23 1.83
N VAL A 79 0.50 6.17 0.55
CA VAL A 79 -0.50 7.05 -0.05
C VAL A 79 -1.47 6.20 -0.85
N LEU A 80 -2.74 6.49 -0.68
CA LEU A 80 -3.80 5.99 -1.52
C LEU A 80 -4.85 7.09 -1.65
N ALA A 81 -5.42 7.19 -2.84
CA ALA A 81 -6.48 8.13 -3.11
C ALA A 81 -7.39 7.57 -4.19
N LYS A 82 -8.69 7.70 -4.00
CA LYS A 82 -9.64 7.52 -5.11
C LYS A 82 -9.52 8.70 -6.08
N ILE A 83 -9.12 8.40 -7.32
CA ILE A 83 -8.88 9.42 -8.35
C ILE A 83 -10.02 9.49 -9.38
N ALA A 84 -10.80 8.42 -9.53
CA ALA A 84 -12.03 8.39 -10.34
C ALA A 84 -12.93 7.25 -9.86
N ASP A 85 -14.07 7.03 -10.53
CA ASP A 85 -14.85 5.82 -10.27
C ASP A 85 -14.03 4.58 -10.59
N LYS A 86 -13.98 3.64 -9.64
CA LYS A 86 -13.17 2.41 -9.70
C LYS A 86 -11.67 2.60 -9.94
N SER A 87 -11.14 3.82 -9.91
CA SER A 87 -9.71 4.08 -10.08
C SER A 87 -9.09 4.64 -8.81
N VAL A 88 -7.95 4.06 -8.42
CA VAL A 88 -7.19 4.45 -7.25
C VAL A 88 -5.73 4.75 -7.62
N LEU A 89 -5.20 5.82 -7.05
CA LEU A 89 -3.76 6.09 -7.01
C LEU A 89 -3.20 5.43 -5.75
N ILE A 90 -2.12 4.68 -5.89
CA ILE A 90 -1.40 4.06 -4.77
C ILE A 90 0.08 4.43 -4.89
N CYS A 91 0.70 4.92 -3.82
CA CYS A 91 2.14 5.15 -3.78
C CYS A 91 2.77 4.47 -2.57
N GLY A 92 3.99 3.98 -2.78
CA GLY A 92 4.81 3.35 -1.74
C GLY A 92 6.24 3.81 -1.78
N THR A 93 6.97 3.55 -0.69
CA THR A 93 8.37 3.96 -0.50
C THR A 93 9.32 3.30 -1.48
N ASN A 94 8.95 2.10 -1.97
CA ASN A 94 9.67 1.24 -2.89
C ASN A 94 11.20 1.23 -2.64
N ALA A 95 11.63 0.73 -1.48
CA ALA A 95 13.04 0.62 -1.10
C ALA A 95 13.79 1.95 -1.24
N TYR A 96 13.29 3.02 -0.61
CA TYR A 96 13.85 4.37 -0.70
C TYR A 96 13.92 4.90 -2.15
N LYS A 97 12.99 4.49 -3.01
CA LYS A 97 12.78 5.03 -4.35
C LYS A 97 11.28 5.14 -4.62
N PRO A 98 10.59 6.16 -4.07
CA PRO A 98 9.14 6.26 -4.10
C PRO A 98 8.56 6.13 -5.50
N LEU A 99 7.53 5.29 -5.64
CA LEU A 99 6.79 5.08 -6.88
C LEU A 99 5.30 5.21 -6.63
N CYS A 100 4.57 5.59 -7.67
CA CYS A 100 3.13 5.67 -7.70
C CYS A 100 2.57 4.83 -8.85
N ARG A 101 1.43 4.19 -8.61
CA ARG A 101 0.68 3.40 -9.59
C ARG A 101 -0.77 3.84 -9.65
N HIS A 102 -1.33 3.83 -10.85
CA HIS A 102 -2.78 3.90 -11.06
C HIS A 102 -3.30 2.48 -11.21
N TYR A 103 -4.31 2.15 -10.42
CA TYR A 103 -5.04 0.90 -10.51
C TYR A 103 -6.48 1.18 -10.88
N HIS A 104 -7.03 0.36 -11.77
CA HIS A 104 -8.45 0.35 -12.10
C HIS A 104 -9.08 -0.96 -11.67
N PHE A 105 -10.23 -0.89 -11.01
CA PHE A 105 -10.95 -2.06 -10.54
C PHE A 105 -11.82 -2.62 -11.66
N LYS A 106 -11.42 -3.77 -12.20
CA LYS A 106 -12.06 -4.44 -13.34
C LYS A 106 -12.20 -5.94 -13.07
N ASP A 107 -13.36 -6.51 -13.40
CA ASP A 107 -13.63 -7.94 -13.31
C ASP A 107 -13.33 -8.55 -11.93
N GLY A 108 -13.55 -7.76 -10.87
CA GLY A 108 -13.34 -8.19 -9.48
C GLY A 108 -11.91 -8.10 -8.96
N ALA A 109 -10.99 -7.45 -9.69
CA ALA A 109 -9.60 -7.25 -9.27
C ALA A 109 -9.07 -5.85 -9.64
N TYR A 110 -8.00 -5.43 -8.96
CA TYR A 110 -7.29 -4.19 -9.30
C TYR A 110 -6.21 -4.46 -10.35
N VAL A 111 -6.32 -3.79 -11.49
CA VAL A 111 -5.37 -3.90 -12.61
C VAL A 111 -4.53 -2.64 -12.69
N MET A 112 -3.19 -2.78 -12.72
CA MET A 112 -2.26 -1.66 -12.85
C MET A 112 -2.28 -1.13 -14.28
N GLU A 113 -2.54 0.18 -14.44
CA GLU A 113 -2.60 0.85 -15.75
C GLU A 113 -1.35 1.70 -16.03
N LYS A 114 -0.78 2.31 -14.98
CA LYS A 114 0.36 3.22 -15.10
C LYS A 114 1.23 3.15 -13.86
N GLU A 115 2.55 3.30 -14.06
CA GLU A 115 3.54 3.52 -13.00
C GLU A 115 4.38 4.76 -13.32
N TYR A 116 4.72 5.55 -12.30
CA TYR A 116 5.59 6.72 -12.44
C TYR A 116 6.32 7.07 -11.12
N GLU A 117 7.28 7.98 -11.20
CA GLU A 117 8.06 8.42 -10.05
C GLU A 117 7.17 9.11 -8.99
N GLY A 118 7.26 8.64 -7.74
CA GLY A 118 6.48 9.13 -6.62
C GLY A 118 7.20 10.19 -5.76
N ARG A 119 8.32 10.74 -6.24
CA ARG A 119 9.10 11.73 -5.51
C ARG A 119 8.26 12.97 -5.23
N GLY A 120 8.17 13.36 -3.97
CA GLY A 120 7.33 14.48 -3.51
C GLY A 120 5.86 14.12 -3.27
N LEU A 121 5.40 12.96 -3.76
CA LEU A 121 4.06 12.43 -3.47
C LEU A 121 4.08 11.44 -2.30
N CYS A 122 5.15 10.66 -2.17
CA CYS A 122 5.30 9.61 -1.17
C CYS A 122 6.67 9.74 -0.46
N PRO A 123 6.75 9.49 0.86
CA PRO A 123 8.03 9.51 1.57
C PRO A 123 8.97 8.41 1.09
N TYR A 124 10.27 8.62 1.30
CA TYR A 124 11.31 7.61 1.03
C TYR A 124 11.38 6.53 2.12
N ASP A 125 11.13 6.93 3.36
CA ASP A 125 11.29 6.12 4.57
C ASP A 125 9.91 5.88 5.20
N PRO A 126 9.56 4.64 5.58
CA PRO A 126 8.27 4.34 6.22
C PRO A 126 8.06 5.01 7.59
N ASP A 127 9.12 5.45 8.28
CA ASP A 127 9.03 6.17 9.55
C ASP A 127 8.88 7.70 9.37
N HIS A 128 9.07 8.22 8.16
CA HIS A 128 8.80 9.63 7.90
C HIS A 128 7.30 9.93 7.96
N ASN A 129 6.97 10.94 8.75
CA ASN A 129 5.61 11.46 8.86
C ASN A 129 5.22 12.18 7.55
N SER A 130 4.16 11.70 6.93
CA SER A 130 3.60 12.27 5.71
C SER A 130 2.09 12.15 5.74
N THR A 131 1.41 13.11 5.13
CA THR A 131 -0.03 13.06 4.85
C THR A 131 -0.26 13.42 3.39
N ALA A 132 -1.32 12.89 2.80
CA ALA A 132 -1.73 13.20 1.44
C ALA A 132 -3.24 13.45 1.43
N VAL A 133 -3.67 14.44 0.66
CA VAL A 133 -5.08 14.72 0.37
C VAL A 133 -5.19 14.87 -1.13
N TYR A 134 -6.13 14.14 -1.73
CA TYR A 134 -6.47 14.27 -3.14
C TYR A 134 -7.75 15.10 -3.25
N SER A 135 -7.75 16.12 -4.11
CA SER A 135 -8.82 17.11 -4.28
C SER A 135 -9.22 17.26 -5.73
#